data_AF-A0A060C8J7-F1
#
_entry.id   AF-A0A060C8J7-F1
#
_cell.length_a   1.000
_cell.length_b   1.000
_cell.length_c   1.000
_cell.angle_alpha   90.00
_cell.angle_beta   90.00
_cell.angle_gamma   90.00
#
_symmetry.space_group_name_H-M   'P 1'
#
loop_
_entity.id
_entity.type
_entity.pdbx_description
1 polymer ?
#
loop_
_entity_poly.entity_id
_entity_poly.type
_entity_poly.pdbx_seq_one_letter_code
_entity_poly.pdbx_strand_id
1 'polypeptide(L)'
;EKWDLVFKDVKRKGYNMVHFTPLQQRGESNSPYSIYDQTEFDKDLFKDEEDVESFISHLHKDYGLLSVTDIVLNHTANNSQWLREHPEAGYNKETAPHLTSAIELDGELLKFS
;
A
#
# COMPACT_ATOMS: atom_id res chain seq x y z
N GLU A 1 -17.29 10.25 8.22
CA GLU A 1 -18.71 10.30 7.75
C GLU A 1 -19.04 9.35 6.60
N LYS A 2 -18.24 9.23 5.52
CA LYS A 2 -18.59 8.34 4.39
C LYS A 2 -18.41 6.84 4.69
N TRP A 3 -17.43 6.45 5.51
CA TRP A 3 -17.15 5.04 5.84
C TRP A 3 -18.29 4.37 6.61
N ASP A 4 -18.91 5.06 7.57
CA ASP A 4 -20.02 4.50 8.35
C ASP A 4 -21.22 4.11 7.50
N LEU A 5 -21.49 4.84 6.41
CA LEU A 5 -22.57 4.50 5.49
C LEU A 5 -22.30 3.13 4.83
N VAL A 6 -21.06 2.90 4.42
CA VAL A 6 -20.62 1.63 3.85
C VAL A 6 -20.73 0.50 4.88
N PHE A 7 -20.26 0.71 6.11
CA PHE A 7 -20.28 -0.34 7.14
C PHE A 7 -21.71 -0.69 7.59
N LYS A 8 -22.60 0.29 7.70
CA LYS A 8 -24.04 0.06 7.94
C LYS A 8 -24.64 -0.82 6.86
N ASP A 9 -24.32 -0.56 5.60
CA ASP A 9 -24.81 -1.34 4.48
C ASP A 9 -24.23 -2.76 4.44
N VAL A 10 -22.94 -2.91 4.71
CA VAL A 10 -22.27 -4.22 4.79
C VAL A 10 -22.88 -5.07 5.91
N LYS A 11 -23.05 -4.51 7.11
CA LYS A 11 -23.72 -5.18 8.23
C LYS A 11 -25.16 -5.54 7.91
N ARG A 12 -25.93 -4.60 7.33
CA ARG A 12 -27.33 -4.84 6.93
C ARG A 12 -27.47 -6.01 5.96
N LYS A 13 -26.47 -6.24 5.11
CA LYS A 13 -26.41 -7.37 4.18
C LYS A 13 -25.98 -8.69 4.84
N GLY A 14 -25.61 -8.69 6.12
CA GLY A 14 -25.28 -9.89 6.89
C GLY A 14 -23.81 -10.33 6.82
N TYR A 15 -22.91 -9.51 6.28
CA TYR A 15 -21.47 -9.78 6.34
C TYR A 15 -20.94 -9.58 7.77
N ASN A 16 -19.88 -10.30 8.12
CA ASN A 16 -19.22 -10.25 9.43
C ASN A 16 -17.72 -9.89 9.35
N MET A 17 -17.20 -9.58 8.16
CA MET A 17 -15.80 -9.19 7.95
C MET A 17 -15.68 -8.23 6.77
N VAL A 18 -14.76 -7.27 6.87
CA VAL A 18 -14.34 -6.37 5.79
C VAL A 18 -12.88 -6.65 5.45
N HIS A 19 -12.62 -6.86 4.16
CA HIS A 19 -11.26 -6.91 3.62
C HIS A 19 -10.91 -5.55 3.04
N PHE A 20 -9.83 -4.96 3.53
CA PHE A 20 -9.29 -3.69 3.06
C PHE A 20 -8.16 -3.94 2.07
N THR A 21 -8.17 -3.19 0.98
CA THR A 21 -6.93 -2.90 0.25
C THR A 21 -5.95 -2.20 1.21
N PRO A 22 -4.63 -2.17 0.92
CA PRO A 22 -3.66 -1.58 1.84
C PRO A 22 -4.05 -0.15 2.25
N LEU A 23 -3.91 0.13 3.54
CA LEU A 23 -4.27 1.41 4.17
C LEU A 23 -3.06 2.33 4.37
N GLN A 24 -1.88 1.86 3.94
CA GLN A 24 -0.61 2.56 4.01
C GLN A 24 -0.54 3.72 3.02
N GLN A 25 0.45 4.60 3.23
CA GLN A 25 0.69 5.72 2.32
C GLN A 25 0.93 5.22 0.88
N ARG A 26 0.19 5.79 -0.08
CA ARG A 26 0.31 5.42 -1.50
C ARG A 26 1.46 6.16 -2.18
N GLY A 27 2.06 5.50 -3.16
CA GLY A 27 3.08 6.06 -4.05
C GLY A 27 2.51 6.98 -5.13
N GLU A 28 3.39 7.42 -6.02
CA GLU A 28 3.11 8.45 -7.04
C GLU A 28 1.92 8.12 -7.96
N SER A 29 1.74 6.84 -8.32
CA SER A 29 0.62 6.41 -9.17
C SER A 29 -0.75 6.46 -8.50
N ASN A 30 -0.79 6.69 -7.18
CA ASN A 30 -1.97 6.62 -6.33
C ASN A 30 -2.69 5.24 -6.34
N SER A 31 -2.00 4.18 -6.77
CA SER A 31 -2.47 2.80 -6.62
C SER A 31 -2.32 2.34 -5.16
N PRO A 32 -3.34 1.70 -4.55
CA PRO A 32 -3.24 1.19 -3.17
C PRO A 32 -2.22 0.05 -3.02
N TYR A 33 -1.85 -0.62 -4.12
CA TYR A 33 -0.84 -1.68 -4.10
C TYR A 33 0.60 -1.16 -4.32
N SER A 34 0.74 0.10 -4.76
CA SER A 34 2.04 0.76 -4.89
C SER A 34 2.31 1.58 -3.62
N ILE A 35 2.74 0.91 -2.55
CA ILE A 35 2.89 1.51 -1.22
C ILE A 35 4.18 2.33 -1.13
N TYR A 36 4.07 3.60 -0.75
CA TYR A 36 5.21 4.52 -0.57
C TYR A 36 6.03 4.19 0.68
N ASP A 37 5.35 4.00 1.81
CA ASP A 37 5.95 3.62 3.07
C ASP A 37 5.05 2.57 3.75
N GLN A 38 5.58 1.37 3.96
CA GLN A 38 4.86 0.26 4.56
C GLN A 38 4.62 0.44 6.06
N THR A 39 5.39 1.33 6.69
CA THR A 39 5.40 1.56 8.14
C THR A 39 4.49 2.71 8.57
N GLU A 40 3.99 3.51 7.61
CA GLU A 40 3.08 4.61 7.87
C GLU A 40 1.72 4.40 7.18
N PHE A 41 0.64 4.68 7.91
CA PHE A 41 -0.70 4.75 7.33
C PHE A 41 -0.89 6.02 6.47
N ASP A 42 -1.85 5.97 5.56
CA ASP A 42 -2.17 7.12 4.72
C ASP A 42 -2.64 8.32 5.55
N LYS A 43 -1.86 9.40 5.54
CA LYS A 43 -2.09 10.64 6.30
C LYS A 43 -3.36 11.40 5.88
N ASP A 44 -3.87 11.14 4.67
CA ASP A 44 -5.16 11.69 4.23
C ASP A 44 -6.35 10.95 4.87
N LEU A 45 -6.12 9.73 5.37
CA LEU A 45 -7.14 8.88 5.98
C LEU A 45 -7.04 8.82 7.50
N PHE A 46 -5.82 8.79 8.04
CA PHE A 46 -5.54 8.56 9.45
C PHE A 46 -4.46 9.51 9.96
N LYS A 47 -4.56 9.93 11.21
CA LYS A 47 -3.56 10.80 11.84
C LYS A 47 -2.34 10.03 12.33
N ASP A 48 -2.59 8.88 12.94
CA ASP A 48 -1.63 8.03 13.64
C ASP A 48 -2.16 6.59 13.72
N GLU A 49 -1.38 5.69 14.33
CA GLU A 49 -1.76 4.29 14.52
C GLU A 49 -2.96 4.14 15.46
N GLU A 50 -3.09 5.02 16.46
CA GLU A 50 -4.21 5.04 17.39
C GLU A 50 -5.55 5.38 16.70
N ASP A 51 -5.53 6.25 15.69
CA ASP A 51 -6.69 6.57 14.85
C ASP A 51 -7.12 5.34 14.02
N VAL A 52 -6.16 4.56 13.51
CA VAL A 52 -6.44 3.29 12.81
C VAL A 52 -7.00 2.25 13.78
N GLU A 53 -6.42 2.09 14.97
CA GLU A 53 -6.92 1.17 15.98
C GLU A 53 -8.35 1.54 16.40
N SER A 54 -8.62 2.83 16.57
CA SER A 54 -9.94 3.37 16.89
C SER A 54 -10.94 3.09 15.78
N PHE A 55 -10.54 3.28 14.51
CA PHE A 55 -11.34 2.97 13.33
C PHE A 55 -11.69 1.48 13.26
N ILE A 56 -10.73 0.58 13.41
CA ILE A 56 -10.97 -0.88 13.37
C ILE A 56 -11.79 -1.33 14.58
N SER A 57 -11.55 -0.76 15.76
CA SER A 57 -12.34 -1.01 16.97
C SER A 57 -13.79 -0.60 16.80
N HIS A 58 -14.04 0.52 16.13
CA HIS A 58 -15.38 1.00 15.80
C HIS A 58 -16.13 0.02 14.89
N LEU A 59 -15.48 -0.51 13.85
CA LEU A 59 -16.07 -1.57 13.01
C LEU A 59 -16.49 -2.80 13.83
N HIS A 60 -15.62 -3.24 14.72
CA HIS A 60 -15.88 -4.44 15.51
C HIS A 60 -16.97 -4.22 16.55
N LYS A 61 -16.89 -3.16 17.37
CA LYS A 61 -17.80 -2.92 18.50
C LYS A 61 -19.20 -2.51 18.04
N ASP A 62 -19.31 -1.63 17.05
CA ASP A 62 -20.59 -1.05 16.65
C ASP A 62 -21.27 -1.89 15.57
N TYR A 63 -20.48 -2.51 14.69
CA TYR A 63 -21.00 -3.26 13.55
C TYR A 63 -20.85 -4.78 13.66
N GLY A 64 -20.03 -5.31 14.58
CA GLY A 64 -19.73 -6.74 14.66
C GLY A 64 -18.90 -7.23 13.46
N LEU A 65 -18.18 -6.32 12.79
CA LEU A 65 -17.39 -6.60 11.61
C LEU A 65 -15.92 -6.81 11.99
N LEU A 66 -15.37 -7.98 11.68
CA LEU A 66 -13.93 -8.25 11.71
C LEU A 66 -13.23 -7.51 10.55
N SER A 67 -11.92 -7.35 10.64
CA SER A 67 -11.14 -6.65 9.63
C SER A 67 -9.88 -7.44 9.25
N VAL A 68 -9.55 -7.42 7.96
CA VAL A 68 -8.29 -7.95 7.41
C VAL A 68 -7.79 -7.01 6.32
N THR A 69 -6.47 -6.91 6.14
CA THR A 69 -5.85 -6.09 5.09
C THR A 69 -5.01 -6.94 4.17
N ASP A 70 -4.89 -6.51 2.91
CA ASP A 70 -3.82 -6.96 2.04
C ASP A 70 -2.44 -6.57 2.59
N ILE A 71 -1.47 -7.47 2.39
CA ILE A 71 -0.04 -7.25 2.66
C ILE A 71 0.72 -7.46 1.35
N VAL A 72 1.51 -6.46 0.94
CA VAL A 72 2.27 -6.48 -0.31
C VAL A 72 3.74 -6.75 0.00
N LEU A 73 4.20 -7.97 -0.31
CA LEU A 73 5.58 -8.38 -0.06
C LEU A 73 6.48 -8.33 -1.30
N ASN A 74 5.90 -8.34 -2.50
CA ASN A 74 6.71 -8.50 -3.73
C ASN A 74 7.30 -7.19 -4.26
N HIS A 75 6.70 -6.04 -3.97
CA HIS A 75 7.16 -4.73 -4.44
C HIS A 75 6.79 -3.60 -3.48
N THR A 76 7.43 -2.45 -3.70
CA THR A 76 7.13 -1.14 -3.10
C THR A 76 6.91 -0.11 -4.21
N ALA A 77 6.44 1.08 -3.88
CA ALA A 77 6.33 2.16 -4.86
C ALA A 77 7.71 2.56 -5.42
N ASN A 78 7.74 2.93 -6.70
CA ASN A 78 8.94 3.42 -7.39
C ASN A 78 9.60 4.63 -6.71
N ASN A 79 8.81 5.40 -5.94
CA ASN A 79 9.23 6.64 -5.31
C ASN A 79 9.44 6.54 -3.78
N SER A 80 9.44 5.34 -3.18
CA SER A 80 9.73 5.15 -1.77
C SER A 80 11.10 5.76 -1.39
N GLN A 81 11.13 6.63 -0.38
CA GLN A 81 12.35 7.36 -0.03
C GLN A 81 13.50 6.44 0.40
N TRP A 82 13.19 5.38 1.16
CA TRP A 82 14.17 4.43 1.67
C TRP A 82 14.93 3.68 0.56
N LEU A 83 14.39 3.57 -0.66
CA LEU A 83 15.10 2.97 -1.80
C LEU A 83 16.36 3.75 -2.20
N ARG A 84 16.43 5.05 -1.88
CA ARG A 84 17.64 5.86 -2.10
C ARG A 84 18.75 5.51 -1.11
N GLU A 85 18.37 5.07 0.09
CA GLU A 85 19.28 4.67 1.16
C GLU A 85 19.69 3.20 1.01
N HIS A 86 18.77 2.36 0.52
CA HIS A 86 18.94 0.91 0.33
C HIS A 86 18.65 0.45 -1.11
N PRO A 87 19.41 0.89 -2.12
CA PRO A 87 19.21 0.49 -3.52
C PRO A 87 19.49 -1.00 -3.77
N GLU A 88 20.19 -1.68 -2.86
CA GLU A 88 20.45 -3.12 -2.88
C GLU A 88 19.21 -3.97 -2.60
N ALA A 89 18.13 -3.38 -2.07
CA ALA A 89 16.89 -4.10 -1.80
C ALA A 89 16.17 -4.54 -3.09
N GLY A 90 16.49 -3.93 -4.23
CA GLY A 90 15.94 -4.29 -5.54
C GLY A 90 16.88 -5.12 -6.42
N TYR A 91 16.43 -5.35 -7.65
CA TYR A 91 17.25 -5.96 -8.70
C TYR A 91 17.95 -4.86 -9.50
N ASN A 92 19.27 -4.73 -9.30
CA ASN A 92 20.09 -3.72 -9.97
C ASN A 92 21.32 -4.38 -10.64
N LYS A 93 22.21 -3.60 -11.27
CA LYS A 93 23.40 -4.13 -11.95
C LYS A 93 24.38 -4.88 -11.02
N GLU A 94 24.35 -4.60 -9.72
CA GLU A 94 25.23 -5.20 -8.72
C GLU A 94 24.60 -6.45 -8.12
N THR A 95 23.31 -6.38 -7.74
CA THR A 95 22.57 -7.50 -7.13
C THR A 95 22.08 -8.53 -8.16
N ALA A 96 21.84 -8.10 -9.40
CA ALA A 96 21.39 -8.93 -10.51
C ALA A 96 22.12 -8.60 -11.83
N PRO A 97 23.43 -8.94 -11.96
CA PRO A 97 24.25 -8.56 -13.12
C PRO A 97 23.74 -9.06 -14.48
N HIS A 98 22.98 -10.15 -14.49
CA HIS A 98 22.35 -10.70 -15.71
C HIS A 98 21.33 -9.74 -16.34
N LEU A 99 20.86 -8.72 -15.60
CA LEU A 99 19.97 -7.68 -16.11
C LEU A 99 20.71 -6.53 -16.81
N THR A 100 22.05 -6.47 -16.78
CA THR A 100 22.83 -5.33 -17.29
C THR A 100 22.49 -4.98 -18.74
N SER A 101 22.43 -5.97 -19.63
CA SER A 101 22.08 -5.74 -21.04
C SER A 101 20.65 -5.24 -21.23
N ALA A 102 19.71 -5.68 -20.40
CA ALA A 102 18.33 -5.21 -20.43
C ALA A 102 18.21 -3.76 -19.92
N ILE A 103 18.95 -3.40 -18.87
CA ILE A 103 19.02 -2.02 -18.35
C ILE A 103 19.58 -1.07 -19.42
N GLU A 104 20.65 -1.44 -20.10
CA GLU A 104 21.23 -0.63 -21.19
C GLU A 104 20.24 -0.46 -22.34
N LEU A 105 19.57 -1.53 -22.76
CA LEU A 105 18.56 -1.47 -23.83
C LEU A 105 17.39 -0.54 -23.47
N ASP A 106 16.82 -0.68 -22.27
CA ASP A 106 15.69 0.16 -21.81
C ASP A 106 16.09 1.64 -21.70
N GLY A 107 17.32 1.91 -21.24
CA GLY A 107 17.87 3.26 -21.19
C GLY A 107 18.05 3.91 -22.57
N GLU A 108 18.46 3.14 -23.59
CA GLU A 108 18.55 3.64 -24.96
C GLU A 108 17.16 3.86 -25.60
N LEU A 109 16.16 3.03 -25.27
CA LEU A 109 14.78 3.25 -25.71
C LEU A 109 14.19 4.53 -25.12
N LEU A 110 14.44 4.81 -23.83
CA LEU A 110 13.99 6.04 -23.17
C LEU A 110 14.61 7.31 -23.82
N LYS A 111 15.86 7.24 -24.30
CA LYS A 111 16.50 8.35 -25.02
C LYS A 111 15.97 8.54 -26.44
N PHE A 112 15.50 7.44 -27.05
CA PHE A 112 15.04 7.45 -28.43
C PHE A 112 13.66 8.11 -28.60
N SER A 113 12.77 7.94 -27.61
CA SER A 113 11.37 8.45 -27.62
C SER A 113 11.19 9.75 -26.86
#